data_AF-A0A485JEM0-F1
#
_entry.id   AF-A0A485JEM0-F1
#
_cell.length_a   1.000
_cell.length_b   1.000
_cell.length_c   1.000
_cell.angle_alpha   90.00
_cell.angle_beta   90.00
_cell.angle_gamma   90.00
#
_symmetry.space_group_name_H-M   'P 1'
#
loop_
_entity.id
_entity.type
_entity.pdbx_description
1 polymer ?
#
loop_
_entity_poly.entity_id
_entity_poly.type
_entity_poly.pdbx_seq_one_letter_code
_entity_poly.pdbx_strand_id
1 'polypeptide(L)'
;MNVNSSSNRGEAILAALKMQFPGAVLDEERQTPEQVTITVKINLLPDVVHYLYYQHNGWLPVLFGNDERTLNGHYAVYYALSMEGPKNAGSW
;
A
#
# COMPACT_ATOMS: atom_id res chain seq x y z
N MET A 1 -4.52 23.46 -23.92
CA MET A 1 -5.29 22.20 -23.83
C MET A 1 -5.27 21.75 -22.37
N ASN A 2 -6.43 21.41 -21.84
CA ASN A 2 -6.70 21.16 -20.42
C ASN A 2 -6.06 19.84 -19.96
N VAL A 3 -5.10 19.89 -19.03
CA VAL A 3 -4.42 18.68 -18.49
C VAL A 3 -5.25 18.11 -17.33
N ASN A 4 -6.43 17.60 -17.63
CA ASN A 4 -7.18 16.77 -16.69
C ASN A 4 -6.88 15.30 -17.01
N SER A 5 -6.07 14.66 -16.17
CA SER A 5 -6.16 13.21 -15.98
C SER A 5 -5.87 12.90 -14.52
N SER A 6 -6.96 12.90 -13.75
CA SER A 6 -7.17 12.17 -12.50
C SER A 6 -6.77 10.69 -12.66
N SER A 7 -5.47 10.41 -12.63
CA SER A 7 -4.93 9.06 -12.66
C SER A 7 -4.70 8.61 -11.22
N ASN A 8 -5.20 7.42 -10.87
CA ASN A 8 -4.95 6.82 -9.56
C ASN A 8 -3.44 6.69 -9.33
N ARG A 9 -2.94 7.27 -8.24
CA ARG A 9 -1.53 7.12 -7.84
C ARG A 9 -1.33 5.74 -7.21
N GLY A 10 -0.11 5.22 -7.38
CA GLY A 10 0.29 3.92 -6.81
C GLY A 10 -0.05 2.69 -7.66
N GLU A 11 -0.75 2.83 -8.80
CA GLU A 11 -1.13 1.69 -9.65
C GLU A 11 0.07 0.84 -10.13
N ALA A 12 1.18 1.49 -10.51
CA ALA A 12 2.39 0.78 -10.93
C ALA A 12 3.03 -0.02 -9.78
N ILE A 13 3.02 0.52 -8.56
CA ILE A 13 3.53 -0.16 -7.36
C ILE A 13 2.63 -1.35 -7.03
N LEU A 14 1.31 -1.17 -7.09
CA LEU A 14 0.35 -2.23 -6.82
C LEU A 14 0.44 -3.36 -7.86
N ALA A 15 0.61 -3.03 -9.13
CA ALA A 15 0.85 -4.00 -10.19
C ALA A 15 2.15 -4.78 -9.95
N ALA A 16 3.24 -4.09 -9.59
CA ALA A 16 4.51 -4.73 -9.25
C ALA A 16 4.39 -5.64 -8.03
N LEU A 17 3.65 -5.23 -7.00
CA LEU A 17 3.38 -6.04 -5.82
C LEU A 17 2.61 -7.31 -6.17
N LYS A 18 1.52 -7.21 -6.96
CA LYS A 18 0.72 -8.36 -7.40
C LYS A 18 1.52 -9.33 -8.27
N MET A 19 2.46 -8.80 -9.07
CA MET A 19 3.38 -9.62 -9.86
C MET A 19 4.43 -10.33 -8.98
N GLN A 20 4.99 -9.64 -7.98
CA GLN A 20 5.99 -10.19 -7.06
C GLN A 20 5.39 -11.23 -6.11
N PHE A 21 4.16 -11.02 -5.65
CA PHE A 21 3.45 -11.91 -4.73
C PHE A 21 2.08 -12.31 -5.29
N PRO A 22 2.03 -13.21 -6.29
CA PRO A 22 0.78 -13.64 -6.91
C PRO A 22 -0.22 -14.17 -5.87
N GLY A 23 -1.41 -13.55 -5.82
CA GLY A 23 -2.48 -13.94 -4.90
C GLY A 23 -2.25 -13.58 -3.43
N ALA A 24 -1.30 -12.70 -3.10
CA ALA A 24 -1.13 -12.18 -1.74
C ALA A 24 -2.19 -11.14 -1.37
N VAL A 25 -2.58 -10.28 -2.33
CA VAL A 25 -3.65 -9.30 -2.17
C VAL A 25 -5.00 -10.02 -2.29
N LEU A 26 -5.79 -9.96 -1.22
CA LEU A 26 -7.12 -10.56 -1.09
C LEU A 26 -8.23 -9.59 -1.50
N ASP A 27 -8.04 -8.30 -1.19
CA ASP A 27 -8.97 -7.24 -1.52
C ASP A 27 -8.23 -5.92 -1.72
N GLU A 28 -8.84 -5.01 -2.47
CA GLU A 28 -8.32 -3.69 -2.79
C GLU A 28 -9.46 -2.68 -2.72
N GLU A 29 -9.33 -1.70 -1.84
CA GLU A 29 -10.27 -0.61 -1.71
C GLU A 29 -9.57 0.73 -1.93
N ARG A 30 -10.21 1.60 -2.71
CA ARG A 30 -9.71 2.94 -3.02
C ARG A 30 -10.67 4.00 -2.52
N GLN A 31 -10.25 4.72 -1.48
CA GLN A 31 -11.03 5.80 -0.89
C GLN A 31 -10.77 7.14 -1.60
N THR A 32 -9.54 7.37 -2.09
CA THR A 32 -9.16 8.57 -2.85
C THR A 32 -8.22 8.22 -4.01
N PRO A 33 -8.00 9.11 -4.99
CA PRO A 33 -7.04 8.87 -6.05
C PRO A 33 -5.60 8.62 -5.57
N GLU A 34 -5.25 9.05 -4.35
CA GLU A 34 -3.88 8.95 -3.81
C GLU A 34 -3.72 7.88 -2.73
N GLN A 35 -4.81 7.27 -2.27
CA GLN A 35 -4.80 6.28 -1.20
C GLN A 35 -5.44 4.98 -1.67
N VAL A 36 -4.74 3.87 -1.44
CA VAL A 36 -5.25 2.52 -1.64
C VAL A 36 -5.01 1.70 -0.38
N THR A 37 -6.04 0.99 0.06
CA THR A 37 -5.96 0.01 1.13
C THR A 37 -6.00 -1.37 0.50
N ILE A 38 -5.01 -2.22 0.81
CA ILE A 38 -4.98 -3.61 0.36
C ILE A 38 -5.09 -4.55 1.56
N THR A 39 -6.00 -5.50 1.46
CA THR A 39 -6.06 -6.62 2.40
C THR A 39 -5.11 -7.70 1.90
N VAL A 40 -4.18 -8.13 2.74
CA VAL A 40 -3.11 -9.07 2.38
C VAL A 40 -3.24 -10.35 3.21
N LYS A 41 -2.89 -11.50 2.61
CA LYS A 41 -2.75 -12.76 3.35
C LYS A 41 -1.80 -12.58 4.54
N ILE A 42 -2.27 -12.90 5.74
CA ILE A 42 -1.54 -12.61 6.99
C ILE A 42 -0.13 -13.21 7.04
N ASN A 43 0.07 -14.41 6.47
CA ASN A 43 1.36 -15.08 6.43
C ASN A 43 2.35 -14.47 5.43
N LEU A 44 1.89 -13.60 4.53
CA LEU A 44 2.71 -12.87 3.57
C LEU A 44 2.84 -11.38 3.93
N LEU A 45 2.11 -10.90 4.94
CA LEU A 45 2.11 -9.50 5.34
C LEU A 45 3.53 -8.97 5.65
N PRO A 46 4.39 -9.68 6.41
CA PRO A 46 5.75 -9.20 6.66
C PRO A 46 6.58 -9.04 5.38
N ASP A 47 6.47 -9.98 4.44
CA ASP A 47 7.22 -9.95 3.18
C ASP A 47 6.73 -8.83 2.25
N VAL A 48 5.42 -8.62 2.19
CA VAL A 48 4.80 -7.52 1.44
C VAL A 48 5.24 -6.17 2.00
N VAL A 49 5.21 -5.99 3.32
CA VAL A 49 5.67 -4.75 3.98
C VAL A 49 7.17 -4.53 3.74
N HIS A 50 7.99 -5.58 3.87
CA HIS A 50 9.42 -5.50 3.58
C HIS A 50 9.67 -5.05 2.14
N TYR A 51 8.97 -5.66 1.18
CA TYR A 51 9.11 -5.33 -0.24
C TYR A 51 8.72 -3.86 -0.52
N LEU A 52 7.59 -3.40 0.01
CA LEU A 52 7.16 -2.01 -0.19
C LEU A 52 8.12 -1.01 0.47
N TYR A 53 8.60 -1.31 1.68
CA TYR A 53 9.52 -0.44 2.40
C TYR A 53 10.88 -0.32 1.69
N TYR A 54 11.54 -1.46 1.42
CA TYR A 54 12.91 -1.45 0.92
C TYR A 54 13.02 -1.34 -0.60
N GLN A 55 12.11 -1.95 -1.37
CA GLN A 55 12.22 -2.02 -2.84
C GLN A 55 11.45 -0.92 -3.55
N HIS A 56 10.46 -0.31 -2.88
CA HIS A 56 9.63 0.76 -3.46
C HIS A 56 9.75 2.10 -2.73
N ASN A 57 10.83 2.28 -1.95
CA ASN A 57 11.07 3.50 -1.17
C ASN A 57 9.86 3.88 -0.29
N GLY A 58 9.19 2.88 0.27
CA GLY A 58 8.08 3.08 1.19
C GLY A 58 8.59 3.58 2.54
N TRP A 59 7.92 4.56 3.10
CA TRP A 59 8.10 5.01 4.47
C TRP A 59 6.95 4.49 5.33
N LEU A 60 7.22 3.89 6.48
CA LEU A 60 6.21 3.35 7.41
C LEU A 60 6.06 4.29 8.62
N PRO A 61 5.22 5.34 8.53
CA PRO A 61 5.01 6.27 9.64
C PRO A 61 4.22 5.68 10.81
N VAL A 62 3.29 4.74 10.56
CA VAL A 62 2.42 4.21 11.61
C VAL A 62 2.04 2.76 11.38
N LEU A 63 2.01 2.01 12.48
CA LEU A 63 1.49 0.66 12.60
C LEU A 63 0.53 0.65 13.78
N PHE A 64 -0.66 0.10 13.59
CA PHE A 64 -1.65 0.01 14.68
C PHE A 64 -2.53 -1.22 14.53
N GLY A 65 -2.95 -1.77 15.67
CA GLY A 65 -4.02 -2.75 15.74
C GLY A 65 -5.37 -2.05 15.82
N ASN A 66 -6.39 -2.62 15.17
CA ASN A 66 -7.77 -2.15 15.25
C ASN A 66 -8.70 -3.30 15.68
N ASP A 67 -9.67 -2.99 16.53
CA ASP A 67 -10.72 -3.94 16.89
C ASP A 67 -11.89 -3.80 15.91
N GLU A 68 -11.98 -4.72 14.97
CA GLU A 68 -13.01 -4.73 13.92
C GLU A 68 -14.03 -5.84 14.13
N ARG A 69 -14.11 -6.40 15.34
CA ARG A 69 -15.00 -7.54 15.62
C ARG A 69 -16.47 -7.20 15.37
N THR A 70 -16.85 -5.94 15.55
CA THR A 70 -18.21 -5.45 15.26
C THR A 70 -18.49 -5.32 13.76
N LEU A 71 -17.46 -5.27 12.92
CA LEU A 71 -17.56 -5.11 11.46
C LEU A 71 -17.43 -6.45 10.73
N ASN A 72 -16.44 -7.26 11.11
CA ASN A 72 -16.09 -8.49 10.41
C ASN A 72 -15.74 -9.67 11.33
N GLY A 73 -15.84 -9.51 12.65
CA GLY A 73 -15.55 -10.58 13.61
C GLY A 73 -14.06 -10.79 13.93
N HIS A 74 -13.15 -9.95 13.41
CA HIS A 74 -11.71 -10.10 13.58
C HIS A 74 -11.04 -8.84 14.14
N TYR A 75 -9.81 -9.00 14.64
CA TYR A 75 -8.89 -7.87 14.82
C TYR A 75 -8.13 -7.65 13.51
N ALA A 76 -7.76 -6.40 13.25
CA ALA A 76 -6.93 -6.02 12.11
C ALA A 76 -5.61 -5.42 12.58
N VAL A 77 -4.56 -5.53 11.76
CA VAL A 77 -3.31 -4.81 11.92
C VAL A 77 -3.06 -4.02 10.65
N TYR A 78 -2.96 -2.71 10.80
CA TYR A 78 -2.74 -1.78 9.69
C TYR A 78 -1.28 -1.35 9.66
N TYR A 79 -0.68 -1.47 8.48
CA TYR A 79 0.58 -0.85 8.12
C TYR A 79 0.25 0.28 7.14
N ALA A 80 0.35 1.52 7.58
CA ALA A 80 0.14 2.66 6.68
C ALA A 80 1.51 3.10 6.15
N LEU A 81 1.75 2.91 4.85
CA LEU A 81 2.99 3.32 4.19
C LEU A 81 2.77 4.52 3.26
N SER A 82 3.68 5.47 3.31
CA SER A 82 3.83 6.52 2.30
C SER A 82 4.75 6.04 1.19
N MET A 83 4.32 6.11 -0.07
CA MET A 83 5.15 5.76 -1.22
C MET A 83 5.86 7.04 -1.72
N GLU A 84 7.01 7.34 -1.14
CA GLU A 84 7.72 8.61 -1.40
C GLU A 84 8.46 8.62 -2.75
N GLY A 85 8.69 7.44 -3.33
CA GLY A 85 9.45 7.27 -4.57
C GLY A 85 10.95 7.60 -4.39
N PRO A 86 11.78 7.39 -5.42
CA PRO A 86 13.18 7.77 -5.35
C PRO A 86 13.30 9.28 -5.15
N LYS A 87 14.08 9.69 -4.15
CA LYS A 87 14.51 11.09 -3.99
C LYS A 87 15.17 11.50 -5.30
N ASN A 88 14.58 12.45 -6.02
CA ASN A 88 15.25 13.05 -7.17
C ASN A 88 16.62 13.55 -6.70
N ALA A 89 17.70 13.03 -7.28
CA ALA A 89 19.06 13.43 -6.97
C ALA A 89 19.27 14.88 -7.46
N GLY A 90 18.86 15.87 -6.66
CA GLY A 90 18.95 17.27 -7.10
C GLY A 90 18.27 18.33 -6.22
N SER A 91 18.06 18.10 -4.92
CA SER A 91 17.59 19.17 -4.03
C SER A 91 18.21 19.07 -2.63
N TRP A 92 19.38 19.70 -2.49
CA TRP A 92 19.79 20.56 -1.38
C TRP A 92 20.63 21.71 -1.95
#